data_AF-A0A495KKI3-F1
#
_entry.id   AF-A0A495KKI3-F1
#
_cell.length_a   1.000
_cell.length_b   1.000
_cell.length_c   1.000
_cell.angle_alpha   90.00
_cell.angle_beta   90.00
_cell.angle_gamma   90.00
#
_symmetry.space_group_name_H-M   'P 1'
#
loop_
_entity.id
_entity.type
_entity.pdbx_description
1 polymer ?
#
loop_
_entity_poly.entity_id
_entity_poly.type
_entity_poly.pdbx_seq_one_letter_code
_entity_poly.pdbx_strand_id
1 'polypeptide(L)'
;MTNGILQTAMLRKTIMTASSVTLGVSGVILSFAPDFLWESQNIKATPIILVFTQILGALYFSFAVLNWFVKGSMLGGIYNRPVILANFTHYLVGFIFLLKGQIFHSNENYKICLLVLIYCSFSISFGIMLITNPNLDEPKSFKLQK
;
A
#
# COMPACT_ATOMS: atom_id res chain seq x y z
N MET A 1 -20.47 15.94 16.23
CA MET A 1 -20.16 14.53 15.85
C MET A 1 -19.95 14.36 14.34
N THR A 2 -20.70 15.05 13.48
CA THR A 2 -20.62 14.95 12.00
C THR A 2 -19.25 15.27 11.39
N ASN A 3 -18.53 16.27 11.91
CA ASN A 3 -17.22 16.68 11.37
C ASN A 3 -16.13 15.58 11.54
N GLY A 4 -16.17 14.81 12.63
CA GLY A 4 -15.19 13.75 12.88
C GLY A 4 -15.35 12.57 11.92
N ILE A 5 -16.59 12.16 11.64
CA ILE A 5 -16.88 11.05 10.73
C ILE A 5 -16.41 11.38 9.31
N LEU A 6 -16.76 12.58 8.82
CA LEU A 6 -16.34 13.06 7.51
C LEU A 6 -14.81 13.16 7.41
N GLN A 7 -14.15 13.65 8.46
CA GLN A 7 -12.69 13.72 8.51
C GLN A 7 -12.03 12.34 8.42
N THR A 8 -12.56 11.33 9.13
CA THR A 8 -12.03 9.96 9.03
C THR A 8 -12.26 9.33 7.66
N ALA A 9 -13.42 9.57 7.03
CA ALA A 9 -13.71 9.07 5.70
C ALA A 9 -12.79 9.68 4.64
N MET A 10 -12.57 11.00 4.71
CA MET A 10 -11.63 11.70 3.84
C MET A 10 -10.20 11.23 4.03
N LEU A 11 -9.74 11.06 5.28
CA LEU A 11 -8.41 10.55 5.59
C LEU A 11 -8.19 9.14 5.02
N ARG A 12 -9.14 8.22 5.23
CA ARG A 12 -9.03 6.85 4.71
C ARG A 12 -8.97 6.83 3.18
N LYS A 13 -9.77 7.66 2.50
CA LYS A 13 -9.71 7.81 1.04
C LYS A 13 -8.34 8.31 0.57
N THR A 14 -7.77 9.28 1.27
CA THR A 14 -6.42 9.80 0.96
C THR A 14 -5.36 8.72 1.12
N ILE A 15 -5.38 7.94 2.21
CA ILE A 15 -4.44 6.83 2.43
C ILE A 15 -4.54 5.79 1.31
N MET A 16 -5.76 5.38 0.94
CA MET A 16 -5.97 4.43 -0.15
C MET A 16 -5.49 4.97 -1.50
N THR A 17 -5.69 6.26 -1.76
CA THR A 17 -5.23 6.92 -2.99
C THR A 17 -3.71 6.98 -3.03
N ALA A 18 -3.07 7.40 -1.93
CA ALA A 18 -1.61 7.49 -1.83
C ALA A 18 -0.96 6.10 -1.99
N SER A 19 -1.52 5.07 -1.35
CA SER A 19 -1.06 3.68 -1.51
C SER A 19 -1.23 3.21 -2.96
N SER A 20 -2.38 3.49 -3.57
CA SER A 20 -2.65 3.17 -4.97
C SER A 20 -1.63 3.78 -5.93
N VAL A 21 -1.34 5.09 -5.79
CA VAL A 21 -0.35 5.77 -6.63
C VAL A 21 1.05 5.20 -6.42
N THR A 22 1.46 5.00 -5.16
CA THR A 22 2.79 4.45 -4.81
C THR A 22 3.01 3.08 -5.42
N LEU A 23 2.05 2.16 -5.23
CA LEU A 23 2.12 0.80 -5.76
C LEU A 23 1.96 0.77 -7.28
N GLY A 24 1.15 1.68 -7.85
CA GLY A 24 0.91 1.77 -9.29
C GLY A 24 2.17 2.18 -10.04
N VAL A 25 2.83 3.26 -9.58
CA VAL A 25 4.11 3.72 -10.14
C VAL A 25 5.18 2.64 -9.98
N SER A 26 5.29 2.05 -8.79
CA SER A 26 6.26 0.98 -8.54
C SER A 26 6.01 -0.23 -9.43
N GLY A 27 4.75 -0.66 -9.56
CA GLY A 27 4.35 -1.79 -10.39
C GLY A 27 4.67 -1.57 -11.88
N VAL A 28 4.38 -0.38 -12.41
CA VAL A 28 4.73 -0.02 -13.80
C VAL A 28 6.24 -0.07 -14.02
N ILE A 29 7.03 0.51 -13.11
CA ILE A 29 8.50 0.49 -13.22
C ILE A 29 9.03 -0.95 -13.20
N LEU A 30 8.58 -1.77 -12.23
CA LEU A 30 9.02 -3.17 -12.09
C LEU A 30 8.62 -4.04 -13.29
N SER A 31 7.45 -3.80 -13.89
CA SER A 31 6.97 -4.59 -15.04
C SER A 31 7.58 -4.19 -16.37
N PHE A 32 7.78 -2.89 -16.62
CA PHE A 32 8.20 -2.39 -17.93
C PHE A 32 9.66 -1.95 -18.01
N ALA A 33 10.32 -1.72 -16.86
CA ALA A 33 11.73 -1.33 -16.81
C ALA A 33 12.53 -2.13 -15.74
N PRO A 34 12.45 -3.48 -15.71
CA PRO A 34 13.16 -4.28 -14.72
C PRO A 34 14.69 -4.16 -14.85
N ASP A 35 15.23 -4.10 -16.07
CA ASP A 35 16.67 -3.98 -16.34
C ASP A 35 17.25 -2.68 -15.77
N PHE A 36 16.59 -1.56 -16.04
CA PHE A 36 16.97 -0.23 -15.53
C PHE A 36 17.08 -0.23 -14.00
N LEU A 37 16.17 -0.94 -13.31
CA LEU A 37 16.16 -1.01 -11.86
C LEU A 37 17.39 -1.76 -11.32
N TRP A 38 17.74 -2.91 -11.90
CA TRP A 38 18.89 -3.71 -11.48
C TRP A 38 20.23 -3.09 -11.89
N GLU A 39 20.32 -2.51 -13.08
CA GLU A 39 21.50 -1.76 -13.54
C GLU A 39 21.80 -0.55 -12.65
N SER A 40 20.77 0.13 -12.12
CA SER A 40 20.95 1.25 -11.18
C SER A 40 21.66 0.86 -9.87
N GLN A 41 21.73 -0.45 -9.57
CA GLN A 41 22.41 -1.03 -8.41
C GLN A 41 23.74 -1.69 -8.80
N ASN A 42 24.19 -1.55 -10.07
CA ASN A 42 25.34 -2.26 -10.64
C ASN A 42 25.20 -3.80 -10.57
N ILE A 43 23.96 -4.31 -10.60
CA ILE A 43 23.66 -5.76 -10.56
C ILE A 43 23.29 -6.22 -11.96
N LYS A 44 24.04 -7.19 -12.50
CA LYS A 44 23.67 -7.88 -13.75
C LYS A 44 22.60 -8.93 -13.44
N ALA A 45 21.34 -8.59 -13.68
CA ALA A 45 20.23 -9.51 -13.51
C ALA A 45 20.24 -10.59 -14.60
N THR A 46 19.94 -11.83 -14.20
CA THR A 46 19.73 -12.93 -15.14
C THR A 46 18.30 -12.85 -15.72
N PRO A 47 18.02 -13.47 -16.89
CA PRO A 47 16.69 -13.44 -17.48
C PRO A 47 15.57 -13.91 -16.53
N ILE A 48 15.87 -14.89 -15.67
CA ILE A 48 14.90 -15.40 -14.68
C ILE A 48 14.59 -14.36 -13.60
N ILE A 49 15.59 -13.59 -13.13
CA ILE A 49 15.39 -12.51 -12.15
C ILE A 49 14.52 -11.41 -12.75
N LEU A 50 14.70 -11.08 -14.02
CA LEU A 50 13.88 -10.08 -14.71
C LEU A 50 12.41 -10.52 -14.75
N VAL A 51 12.12 -11.76 -15.14
CA VAL A 51 10.76 -12.30 -15.15
C VAL A 51 10.12 -12.24 -13.76
N PHE A 52 10.84 -12.66 -12.71
CA PHE A 52 10.32 -12.54 -11.33
C PHE A 52 10.07 -11.09 -10.91
N THR A 53 10.93 -10.16 -11.34
CA THR A 53 10.76 -8.72 -11.08
C THR A 53 9.49 -8.20 -11.76
N GLN A 54 9.21 -8.63 -12.99
CA GLN A 54 8.02 -8.22 -13.73
C GLN A 54 6.73 -8.78 -13.14
N ILE A 55 6.74 -10.04 -12.68
CA ILE A 55 5.62 -10.67 -11.97
C ILE A 55 5.35 -9.93 -10.65
N LEU A 56 6.40 -9.54 -9.92
CA LEU A 56 6.27 -8.72 -8.72
C LEU A 56 5.68 -7.33 -9.04
N GLY A 57 6.09 -6.73 -10.17
CA GLY A 57 5.49 -5.50 -10.68
C GLY A 57 4.00 -5.63 -10.97
N ALA A 58 3.58 -6.72 -11.60
CA ALA A 58 2.18 -7.02 -11.87
C ALA A 58 1.38 -7.20 -10.57
N LEU A 59 1.98 -7.82 -9.54
CA LEU A 59 1.38 -7.93 -8.21
C LEU A 59 1.16 -6.55 -7.57
N TYR A 60 2.16 -5.67 -7.63
CA TYR A 60 2.07 -4.31 -7.08
C TYR A 60 1.03 -3.47 -7.82
N PHE A 61 1.02 -3.55 -9.15
CA PHE A 61 0.01 -2.88 -9.96
C PHE A 61 -1.41 -3.41 -9.67
N SER A 62 -1.57 -4.71 -9.43
CA SER A 62 -2.87 -5.29 -9.05
C SER A 62 -3.37 -4.75 -7.71
N PHE A 63 -2.49 -4.60 -6.71
CA PHE A 63 -2.84 -3.93 -5.45
C PHE A 63 -3.18 -2.46 -5.66
N ALA A 64 -2.46 -1.77 -6.54
CA ALA A 64 -2.74 -0.38 -6.89
C ALA A 64 -4.16 -0.21 -7.43
N VAL A 65 -4.55 -1.07 -8.38
CA VAL A 65 -5.90 -1.11 -8.96
C VAL A 65 -6.95 -1.43 -7.90
N LEU A 66 -6.71 -2.43 -7.05
CA LEU A 66 -7.61 -2.77 -5.94
C LEU A 66 -7.84 -1.58 -5.00
N ASN A 67 -6.76 -0.90 -4.60
CA ASN A 67 -6.84 0.29 -3.75
C ASN A 67 -7.58 1.44 -4.44
N TRP A 68 -7.37 1.62 -5.75
CA TRP A 68 -8.04 2.64 -6.55
C TRP A 68 -9.55 2.44 -6.59
N PHE A 69 -10.02 1.20 -6.75
CA PHE A 69 -11.45 0.91 -6.81
C PHE A 69 -12.12 1.00 -5.44
N VAL A 70 -11.43 0.59 -4.38
CA VAL A 70 -12.03 0.51 -3.03
C VAL A 70 -12.01 1.85 -2.28
N LYS A 71 -11.15 2.82 -2.67
CA LYS A 71 -10.96 4.11 -1.95
C LYS A 71 -12.22 4.94 -1.68
N GLY A 72 -13.27 4.78 -2.50
CA GLY A 72 -14.53 5.53 -2.39
C GLY A 72 -15.62 4.79 -1.61
N SER A 73 -15.37 3.55 -1.21
CA SER A 73 -16.33 2.71 -0.51
C SER A 73 -16.20 2.83 1.01
N MET A 74 -17.18 2.28 1.74
CA MET A 74 -17.15 2.24 3.20
C MET A 74 -16.04 1.28 3.67
N LEU A 75 -14.89 1.83 4.07
CA LEU A 75 -13.69 1.08 4.39
C LEU A 75 -13.80 0.38 5.76
N GLY A 76 -14.16 -0.90 5.74
CA GLY A 76 -14.17 -1.86 6.85
C GLY A 76 -15.30 -2.88 6.70
N GLY A 77 -15.86 -3.37 7.82
CA GLY A 77 -16.89 -4.42 7.82
C GLY A 77 -16.41 -5.73 7.17
N ILE A 78 -17.32 -6.60 6.73
CA ILE A 78 -16.92 -7.86 6.08
C ILE A 78 -16.42 -7.68 4.64
N TYR A 79 -16.79 -6.57 3.97
CA TYR A 79 -16.51 -6.37 2.55
C TYR A 79 -15.11 -5.80 2.28
N ASN A 80 -14.71 -4.76 3.03
CA ASN A 80 -13.47 -4.03 2.73
C ASN A 80 -12.34 -4.28 3.75
N ARG A 81 -12.63 -4.94 4.88
CA ARG A 81 -11.60 -5.31 5.87
C ARG A 81 -10.52 -6.23 5.31
N PRO A 82 -10.80 -7.22 4.43
CA PRO A 82 -9.74 -8.01 3.79
C PRO A 82 -8.76 -7.16 2.98
N VAL A 83 -9.24 -6.09 2.31
CA VAL A 83 -8.39 -5.18 1.53
C VAL A 83 -7.47 -4.37 2.44
N ILE A 84 -7.99 -3.86 3.55
CA ILE A 84 -7.18 -3.17 4.57
C ILE A 84 -6.13 -4.12 5.14
N LEU A 85 -6.51 -5.36 5.44
CA LEU A 85 -5.60 -6.38 5.96
C LEU A 85 -4.50 -6.74 4.96
N ALA A 86 -4.83 -6.91 3.69
CA ALA A 86 -3.85 -7.20 2.64
C ALA A 86 -2.83 -6.06 2.47
N ASN A 87 -3.27 -4.81 2.52
CA ASN A 87 -2.36 -3.67 2.50
C ASN A 87 -1.50 -3.62 3.77
N PHE A 88 -2.09 -3.82 4.94
CA PHE A 88 -1.36 -3.85 6.20
C PHE A 88 -0.26 -4.91 6.18
N THR A 89 -0.57 -6.15 5.78
CA THR A 89 0.41 -7.23 5.73
C THR A 89 1.51 -6.95 4.70
N HIS A 90 1.16 -6.42 3.52
CA HIS A 90 2.14 -6.01 2.51
C HIS A 90 3.15 -4.99 3.08
N TYR A 91 2.66 -3.90 3.66
CA TYR A 91 3.53 -2.84 4.17
C TYR A 91 4.26 -3.23 5.44
N LEU A 92 3.64 -4.00 6.34
CA LEU A 92 4.28 -4.47 7.57
C LEU A 92 5.43 -5.43 7.26
N VAL A 93 5.17 -6.44 6.42
CA VAL A 93 6.20 -7.42 6.06
C VAL A 93 7.32 -6.72 5.28
N GLY A 94 6.99 -5.88 4.30
CA GLY A 94 7.99 -5.11 3.56
C GLY A 94 8.83 -4.22 4.48
N PHE A 95 8.22 -3.53 5.43
CA PHE A 95 8.93 -2.73 6.44
C PHE A 95 9.94 -3.56 7.24
N ILE A 96 9.52 -4.72 7.76
CA ILE A 96 10.39 -5.59 8.56
C ILE A 96 11.59 -6.06 7.74
N PHE A 97 11.40 -6.49 6.50
CA PHE A 97 12.49 -6.94 5.63
C PHE A 97 13.44 -5.80 5.22
N LEU A 98 12.91 -4.61 4.91
CA LEU A 98 13.73 -3.43 4.59
C LEU A 98 14.56 -2.98 5.79
N LEU A 99 13.95 -2.92 6.97
CA LEU A 99 14.62 -2.55 8.22
C LEU A 99 15.72 -3.57 8.57
N LYS A 100 15.40 -4.86 8.45
CA LYS A 100 16.39 -5.95 8.62
C LYS A 100 17.55 -5.78 7.64
N GLY A 101 17.27 -5.52 6.37
CA GLY A 101 18.30 -5.28 5.35
C GLY A 101 19.26 -4.15 5.72
N GLN A 102 18.72 -3.02 6.20
CA GLN A 102 19.50 -1.86 6.64
C GLN A 102 20.39 -2.16 7.87
N ILE A 103 19.84 -2.80 8.90
CA ILE A 103 20.57 -3.10 10.14
C ILE A 103 21.72 -4.09 9.88
N PHE A 104 21.48 -5.15 9.09
CA PHE A 104 22.45 -6.23 8.93
C PHE A 104 23.50 -5.99 7.85
N HIS A 105 23.22 -5.19 6.82
CA HIS A 105 24.14 -5.01 5.69
C HIS A 105 24.84 -3.64 5.65
N SER A 106 24.62 -2.80 6.68
CA SER A 106 25.33 -1.52 6.93
C SER A 106 25.64 -0.68 5.68
N ASN A 107 24.74 -0.72 4.68
CA ASN A 107 24.85 0.07 3.47
C ASN A 107 24.06 1.34 3.71
N GLU A 108 24.75 2.47 3.83
CA GLU A 108 24.19 3.84 3.91
C GLU A 108 23.51 4.24 2.58
N ASN A 109 22.59 3.41 2.10
CA ASN A 109 21.86 3.66 0.89
C ASN A 109 20.61 4.47 1.24
N TYR A 110 20.68 5.78 1.04
CA TYR A 110 19.59 6.72 1.27
C TYR A 110 18.28 6.31 0.59
N LYS A 111 18.34 5.59 -0.55
CA LYS A 111 17.14 5.08 -1.25
C LYS A 111 16.39 4.05 -0.41
N ILE A 112 17.10 3.16 0.27
CA ILE A 112 16.49 2.13 1.13
C ILE A 112 15.93 2.78 2.40
N CYS A 113 16.63 3.77 2.96
CA CYS A 113 16.10 4.54 4.10
C CYS A 113 14.77 5.23 3.76
N LEU A 114 14.67 5.86 2.58
CA LEU A 114 13.41 6.43 2.09
C LEU A 114 12.30 5.38 1.98
N LEU A 115 12.59 4.19 1.45
CA LEU A 115 11.63 3.08 1.37
C LEU A 115 11.18 2.61 2.75
N VAL A 116 12.09 2.51 3.74
CA VAL A 116 11.74 2.15 5.12
C VAL A 116 10.73 3.14 5.70
N LEU A 117 10.96 4.46 5.51
CA LEU A 117 10.04 5.48 5.99
C LEU A 117 8.65 5.39 5.33
N ILE A 118 8.61 5.19 4.02
CA ILE A 118 7.35 5.01 3.26
C ILE A 118 6.60 3.79 3.79
N TYR A 119 7.27 2.62 3.85
CA TYR A 119 6.65 1.37 4.32
C TYR A 119 6.20 1.45 5.78
N CYS A 120 6.97 2.09 6.65
CA CYS A 120 6.61 2.34 8.05
C CYS A 120 5.32 3.19 8.14
N SER A 121 5.27 4.31 7.41
CA SER A 121 4.11 5.22 7.45
C SER A 121 2.81 4.54 7.00
N PHE A 122 2.87 3.74 5.93
CA PHE A 122 1.70 2.99 5.46
C PHE A 122 1.35 1.85 6.40
N SER A 123 2.33 1.12 6.93
CA SER A 123 2.09 0.04 7.91
C SER A 123 1.33 0.56 9.13
N ILE A 124 1.77 1.68 9.71
CA ILE A 124 1.08 2.32 10.85
C ILE A 124 -0.34 2.76 10.43
N SER A 125 -0.48 3.41 9.28
CA SER A 125 -1.77 3.92 8.79
C SER A 125 -2.80 2.79 8.59
N PHE A 126 -2.40 1.69 7.93
CA PHE A 126 -3.27 0.53 7.72
C PHE A 126 -3.53 -0.26 9.01
N GLY A 127 -2.57 -0.31 9.93
CA GLY A 127 -2.75 -0.87 11.26
C GLY A 127 -3.83 -0.13 12.06
N ILE A 128 -3.79 1.21 12.06
CA ILE A 128 -4.82 2.05 12.67
C ILE A 128 -6.18 1.80 12.01
N MET A 129 -6.24 1.71 10.67
CA MET A 129 -7.47 1.42 9.93
C MET A 129 -8.08 0.05 10.27
N LEU A 130 -7.27 -0.96 10.63
CA LEU A 130 -7.76 -2.29 11.03
C LEU A 130 -8.43 -2.30 12.41
N ILE A 131 -7.92 -1.48 13.32
CA ILE A 131 -8.41 -1.38 14.71
C ILE A 131 -9.62 -0.44 14.78
N THR A 132 -9.69 0.54 13.87
CA THR A 132 -10.79 1.50 13.79
C THR A 132 -12.02 0.88 13.13
N ASN A 133 -13.03 0.49 13.92
CA ASN A 133 -14.28 -0.05 13.39
C ASN A 133 -15.16 1.05 12.75
N PRO A 134 -15.76 0.84 11.55
CA PRO A 134 -16.58 1.87 10.91
C PRO A 134 -18.04 2.01 11.38
N ASN A 135 -18.49 1.39 12.48
CA ASN A 135 -19.89 1.47 12.92
C ASN A 135 -19.95 2.09 14.33
N LEU A 136 -20.66 3.21 14.56
CA LEU A 136 -22.09 3.21 14.92
C LEU A 136 -22.93 4.47 14.54
N ASP A 137 -22.42 5.46 13.78
CA ASP A 137 -23.09 6.78 13.68
C ASP A 137 -23.58 7.22 12.27
N GLU A 138 -23.83 6.31 11.32
CA GLU A 138 -24.62 6.67 10.14
C GLU A 138 -26.12 6.52 10.46
N PRO A 139 -26.91 7.61 10.49
CA PRO A 139 -28.36 7.48 10.56
C PRO A 139 -28.83 6.74 9.32
N LYS A 140 -29.63 5.68 9.52
CA LYS A 140 -30.26 4.85 8.48
C LYS A 140 -31.14 5.62 7.48
N SER A 141 -31.20 6.95 7.53
CA SER A 141 -32.13 7.80 6.79
C SER A 141 -31.86 7.92 5.29
N PHE A 142 -30.68 7.52 4.78
CA PHE A 142 -30.40 7.60 3.33
C PHE A 142 -30.90 6.40 2.50
N LYS A 143 -31.58 5.42 3.12
CA LYS A 143 -32.09 4.22 2.40
C LYS A 143 -33.56 4.25 1.98
N LEU A 144 -34.26 5.38 2.07
CA LEU A 144 -35.69 5.47 1.70
C LEU A 144 -35.99 6.57 0.65
N GLN A 145 -35.21 6.63 -0.43
CA GLN A 145 -35.68 7.27 -1.66
C GLN A 145 -35.29 6.39 -2.85
N LYS A 146 -36.12 5.37 -3.09
CA LYS A 146 -36.22 4.70 -4.37
C LYS A 146 -37.70 4.45 -4.65
#